data_AF-A0A2M7WYU0-F1
#
_entry.id   AF-A0A2M7WYU0-F1
#
_cell.length_a   1.000
_cell.length_b   1.000
_cell.length_c   1.000
_cell.angle_alpha   90.00
_cell.angle_beta   90.00
_cell.angle_gamma   90.00
#
_symmetry.space_group_name_H-M   'P 1'
#
loop_
_entity.id
_entity.type
_entity.pdbx_description
1 polymer ?
#
loop_
_entity_poly.entity_id
_entity_poly.type
_entity_poly.pdbx_seq_one_letter_code
_entity_poly.pdbx_strand_id
1 'polypeptide(L)'
;MDLADHIPNLLRPDERLLIGGRVDADGLNAARAEGVTQVIDLLPELEHCGFDEAAAAARIGLAYVNLPITGAADLSRENVLAFDRLLAPADPACRLVHCASGNRVGALFALRAGWLQGLPFPRAMQIGRDHGLTKLEPVVAQLLTHGSP
;
A
#
# COMPACT_ATOMS: atom_id res chain seq x y z
N MET A 1 1.98 -11.33 -19.79
CA MET A 1 1.18 -10.13 -19.48
C MET A 1 1.98 -9.38 -18.44
N ASP A 2 2.43 -8.17 -18.74
CA ASP A 2 3.29 -7.42 -17.84
C ASP A 2 2.42 -6.80 -16.73
N LEU A 3 2.83 -6.88 -15.46
CA LEU A 3 2.08 -6.21 -14.38
C LEU A 3 2.02 -4.70 -14.59
N ALA A 4 3.07 -4.11 -15.17
CA ALA A 4 3.13 -2.66 -15.36
C ALA A 4 2.06 -2.13 -16.33
N ASP A 5 1.53 -2.99 -17.20
CA ASP A 5 0.44 -2.64 -18.12
C ASP A 5 -0.91 -2.48 -17.39
N HIS A 6 -1.07 -3.15 -16.25
CA HIS A 6 -2.35 -3.23 -15.51
C HIS A 6 -2.30 -2.60 -14.11
N ILE A 7 -1.10 -2.35 -13.59
CA ILE A 7 -0.88 -1.74 -12.28
C ILE A 7 0.01 -0.51 -12.49
N PRO A 8 -0.57 0.70 -12.59
CA PRO A 8 0.19 1.90 -12.83
C PRO A 8 1.11 2.21 -11.63
N ASN A 9 2.24 2.86 -11.89
CA ASN A 9 3.25 3.21 -10.88
C ASN A 9 3.75 2.00 -10.08
N LEU A 10 3.86 0.82 -10.72
CA LEU A 10 4.34 -0.39 -10.09
C LEU A 10 5.78 -0.22 -9.57
N LEU A 11 5.98 -0.53 -8.29
CA LEU A 11 7.28 -0.59 -7.63
C LEU A 11 7.48 -1.96 -7.01
N ARG A 12 8.74 -2.40 -6.95
CA ARG A 12 9.15 -3.64 -6.28
C ARG A 12 10.26 -3.34 -5.26
N PRO A 13 9.92 -2.85 -4.06
CA PRO A 13 10.94 -2.52 -3.06
C PRO A 13 11.77 -3.73 -2.63
N ASP A 14 11.19 -4.92 -2.63
CA ASP A 14 11.86 -6.20 -2.39
C ASP A 14 11.14 -7.36 -3.11
N GLU A 15 11.65 -8.59 -2.95
CA GLU A 15 11.13 -9.80 -3.61
C GLU A 15 9.71 -10.21 -3.17
N ARG A 16 9.20 -9.66 -2.07
CA ARG A 16 7.93 -10.05 -1.42
C ARG A 16 6.92 -8.92 -1.36
N LEU A 17 7.22 -7.78 -1.97
CA LEU A 17 6.36 -6.61 -1.92
C LEU A 17 6.25 -5.96 -3.30
N LEU A 18 5.03 -5.90 -3.80
CA LEU A 18 4.63 -5.08 -4.94
C LEU A 18 3.83 -3.90 -4.43
N ILE A 19 4.07 -2.73 -5.00
CA ILE A 19 3.31 -1.51 -4.71
C ILE A 19 2.79 -0.92 -6.00
N GLY A 20 1.55 -0.45 -6.01
CA GLY A 20 0.98 0.14 -7.21
C GLY A 20 -0.16 1.13 -7.00
N GLY A 21 -0.62 1.65 -8.13
CA GLY A 21 -1.90 2.35 -8.26
C GLY A 21 -3.05 1.37 -8.49
N ARG A 22 -4.17 1.91 -9.01
CA ARG A 22 -5.43 1.18 -9.13
C ARG A 22 -5.24 -0.14 -9.89
N VAL A 23 -5.85 -1.19 -9.37
CA VAL A 23 -5.77 -2.55 -9.91
C VAL A 23 -7.10 -2.91 -10.57
N ASP A 24 -7.04 -3.55 -11.74
CA ASP A 24 -8.18 -4.16 -12.41
C ASP A 24 -8.12 -5.70 -12.33
N ALA A 25 -9.09 -6.38 -12.95
CA ALA A 25 -9.15 -7.83 -12.94
C ALA A 25 -7.91 -8.49 -13.59
N ASP A 26 -7.35 -7.89 -14.63
CA ASP A 26 -6.16 -8.43 -15.31
C ASP A 26 -4.91 -8.19 -14.46
N GLY A 27 -4.82 -7.05 -13.78
CA GLY A 27 -3.79 -6.75 -12.79
C GLY A 27 -3.78 -7.74 -11.62
N LEU A 28 -4.95 -8.12 -11.10
CA LEU A 28 -5.06 -9.17 -10.07
C LEU A 28 -4.55 -10.52 -10.58
N ASN A 29 -4.89 -10.90 -11.82
CA ASN A 29 -4.41 -12.14 -12.43
C ASN A 29 -2.89 -12.12 -12.65
N ALA A 30 -2.35 -11.01 -13.15
CA ALA A 30 -0.91 -10.82 -13.35
C ALA A 30 -0.15 -10.84 -12.03
N ALA A 31 -0.68 -10.20 -10.98
CA ALA A 31 -0.10 -10.23 -9.63
C ALA A 31 -0.04 -11.67 -9.08
N ARG A 32 -1.14 -12.43 -9.20
CA ARG A 32 -1.18 -13.84 -8.79
C ARG A 32 -0.15 -14.68 -9.56
N ALA A 33 0.00 -14.46 -10.87
CA ALA A 33 0.96 -15.19 -11.69
C ALA A 33 2.42 -14.97 -11.23
N GLU A 34 2.68 -13.87 -10.53
CA GLU A 34 3.99 -13.51 -9.96
C GLU A 34 4.15 -13.90 -8.49
N GLY A 35 3.26 -14.76 -8.00
CA GLY A 35 3.35 -15.33 -6.65
C GLY A 35 2.80 -14.43 -5.56
N VAL A 36 2.06 -13.36 -5.91
CA VAL A 36 1.26 -12.64 -4.92
C VAL A 36 0.19 -13.57 -4.37
N THR A 37 0.04 -13.60 -3.05
CA THR A 37 -1.02 -14.36 -2.37
C THR A 37 -1.98 -13.47 -1.58
N GLN A 38 -1.60 -12.22 -1.33
CA GLN A 38 -2.41 -11.26 -0.58
C GLN A 38 -2.40 -9.88 -1.26
N VAL A 39 -3.58 -9.28 -1.34
CA VAL A 39 -3.80 -7.89 -1.77
C VAL A 39 -4.22 -7.06 -0.57
N ILE A 40 -3.54 -5.94 -0.36
CA ILE A 40 -3.88 -4.91 0.62
C ILE A 40 -4.30 -3.66 -0.18
N ASP A 41 -5.59 -3.43 -0.24
CA ASP A 41 -6.18 -2.29 -0.93
C ASP A 41 -6.39 -1.13 0.05
N LEU A 42 -5.87 0.05 -0.30
CA LEU A 42 -6.04 1.27 0.50
C LEU A 42 -7.13 2.22 -0.05
N LEU A 43 -7.85 1.83 -1.10
CA LEU A 43 -8.96 2.61 -1.63
C LEU A 43 -10.20 2.55 -0.71
N PRO A 44 -10.89 3.66 -0.47
CA PRO A 44 -12.26 3.59 0.02
C PRO A 44 -13.19 3.04 -1.07
N GLU A 45 -14.28 2.38 -0.67
CA GLU A 45 -15.27 1.74 -1.55
C GLU A 45 -15.70 2.62 -2.75
N LEU A 46 -15.93 3.91 -2.50
CA LEU A 46 -16.37 4.87 -3.52
C LEU A 46 -15.35 5.06 -4.66
N GLU A 47 -14.07 4.78 -4.39
CA GLU A 47 -12.99 4.86 -5.38
C GLU A 47 -12.84 3.58 -6.23
N HIS A 48 -13.58 2.50 -5.95
CA HIS A 48 -13.57 1.29 -6.80
C HIS A 48 -14.40 1.42 -8.08
N CYS A 49 -15.21 2.48 -8.20
CA CYS A 49 -15.98 2.78 -9.42
C CYS A 49 -16.87 1.61 -9.90
N GLY A 50 -17.41 0.81 -8.97
CA GLY A 50 -18.28 -0.33 -9.26
C GLY A 50 -17.56 -1.64 -9.56
N PHE A 51 -16.23 -1.68 -9.47
CA PHE A 51 -15.46 -2.92 -9.54
C PHE A 51 -15.38 -3.58 -8.16
N ASP A 52 -15.96 -4.77 -8.00
CA ASP A 52 -15.83 -5.57 -6.78
C ASP A 52 -14.49 -6.30 -6.78
N GLU A 53 -13.44 -5.59 -6.36
CA GLU A 53 -12.07 -6.10 -6.30
C GLU A 53 -11.95 -7.28 -5.33
N ALA A 54 -12.68 -7.24 -4.20
CA ALA A 54 -12.69 -8.31 -3.21
C ALA A 54 -13.23 -9.62 -3.80
N ALA A 55 -14.36 -9.57 -4.51
CA ALA A 55 -14.92 -10.74 -5.20
C ALA A 55 -14.03 -11.19 -6.36
N ALA A 56 -13.34 -10.28 -7.05
CA ALA A 56 -12.37 -10.63 -8.08
C ALA A 56 -11.16 -11.38 -7.52
N ALA A 57 -10.55 -10.87 -6.44
CA ALA A 57 -9.44 -11.50 -5.74
C ALA A 57 -9.84 -12.88 -5.20
N ALA A 58 -11.01 -12.99 -4.57
CA ALA A 58 -11.52 -14.26 -4.03
C ALA A 58 -11.71 -15.33 -5.12
N ARG A 59 -12.25 -14.96 -6.29
CA ARG A 59 -12.44 -15.89 -7.43
C ARG A 59 -11.14 -16.53 -7.92
N ILE A 60 -10.01 -15.83 -7.75
CA ILE A 60 -8.69 -16.33 -8.13
C ILE A 60 -7.87 -16.77 -6.91
N GLY A 61 -8.47 -16.89 -5.73
CA GLY A 61 -7.82 -17.42 -4.54
C GLY A 61 -6.75 -16.52 -3.92
N LEU A 62 -6.81 -15.20 -4.18
CA LEU A 62 -6.00 -14.23 -3.44
C LEU A 62 -6.69 -13.88 -2.13
N ALA A 63 -5.91 -13.82 -1.04
CA ALA A 63 -6.36 -13.16 0.18
C ALA A 63 -6.52 -11.67 -0.10
N TYR A 64 -7.59 -11.07 0.41
CA TYR A 64 -7.89 -9.66 0.19
C TYR A 64 -8.20 -8.97 1.51
N VAL A 65 -7.59 -7.81 1.73
CA VAL A 65 -7.90 -6.93 2.85
C VAL A 65 -8.01 -5.50 2.35
N ASN A 66 -9.11 -4.84 2.69
CA ASN A 66 -9.27 -3.40 2.45
C ASN A 66 -8.99 -2.64 3.76
N LEU A 67 -8.04 -1.69 3.71
CA LEU A 67 -7.73 -0.72 4.77
C LEU A 67 -7.89 0.68 4.17
N PRO A 68 -9.11 1.24 4.15
CA PRO A 68 -9.40 2.43 3.37
C PRO A 68 -8.68 3.66 3.96
N ILE A 69 -7.89 4.34 3.13
CA ILE A 69 -7.23 5.60 3.45
C ILE A 69 -7.75 6.66 2.48
N THR A 70 -8.57 7.59 2.95
CA THR A 70 -9.18 8.63 2.09
C THR A 70 -8.22 9.79 1.81
N GLY A 71 -7.25 10.02 2.70
CA GLY A 71 -6.28 11.11 2.55
C GLY A 71 -5.52 11.42 3.83
N ALA A 72 -5.11 12.68 3.99
CA ALA A 72 -4.28 13.14 5.09
C ALA A 72 -4.87 12.87 6.48
N ALA A 73 -6.19 12.97 6.65
CA ALA A 73 -6.86 12.74 7.93
C ALA A 73 -6.73 11.29 8.43
N ASP A 74 -6.59 10.33 7.49
CA ASP A 74 -6.47 8.91 7.80
C ASP A 74 -5.01 8.46 8.00
N LEU A 75 -4.05 9.38 7.88
CA LEU A 75 -2.66 9.15 8.22
C LEU A 75 -2.45 9.20 9.75
N SER A 76 -3.18 8.36 10.46
CA SER A 76 -3.20 8.26 11.93
C SER A 76 -2.33 7.12 12.43
N ARG A 77 -1.95 7.18 13.71
CA ARG A 77 -1.17 6.10 14.34
C ARG A 77 -1.93 4.78 14.39
N GLU A 78 -3.26 4.84 14.51
CA GLU A 78 -4.13 3.67 14.46
C GLU A 78 -4.06 2.97 13.10
N ASN A 79 -4.22 3.70 12.00
CA ASN A 79 -4.14 3.13 10.66
C ASN A 79 -2.73 2.64 10.32
N VAL A 80 -1.69 3.31 10.80
CA VAL A 80 -0.30 2.84 10.64
C VAL A 80 -0.06 1.54 11.41
N LEU A 81 -0.63 1.38 12.60
CA LEU A 81 -0.59 0.11 13.35
C LEU A 81 -1.39 -1.00 12.66
N ALA A 82 -2.58 -0.69 12.13
CA ALA A 82 -3.36 -1.64 11.35
C ALA A 82 -2.58 -2.10 10.12
N PHE A 83 -1.98 -1.17 9.38
CA PHE A 83 -1.14 -1.44 8.23
C PHE A 83 0.08 -2.31 8.57
N ASP A 84 0.80 -2.01 9.67
CA ASP A 84 1.93 -2.81 10.13
C ASP A 84 1.53 -4.26 10.44
N ARG A 85 0.36 -4.48 11.04
CA ARG A 85 -0.17 -5.84 11.29
C ARG A 85 -0.49 -6.60 10.01
N LEU A 86 -0.97 -5.92 8.96
CA LEU A 86 -1.22 -6.55 7.66
C LEU A 86 0.09 -6.94 6.95
N LEU A 87 1.16 -6.17 7.19
CA LEU A 87 2.50 -6.48 6.69
C LEU A 87 3.25 -7.51 7.55
N ALA A 88 2.72 -7.87 8.72
CA ALA A 88 3.38 -8.81 9.61
C ALA A 88 3.61 -10.15 8.88
N PRO A 89 4.77 -10.81 9.09
CA PRO A 89 5.05 -12.08 8.43
C PRO A 89 4.08 -13.16 8.94
N ALA A 90 3.17 -13.62 8.08
CA ALA A 90 2.38 -14.83 8.33
C ALA A 90 2.88 -16.02 7.48
N ASP A 91 3.50 -15.73 6.33
CA ASP A 91 4.01 -16.71 5.36
C ASP A 91 5.10 -16.00 4.50
N PRO A 92 6.12 -16.68 3.96
CA PRO A 92 7.05 -16.12 2.96
C PRO A 92 6.44 -15.55 1.67
N ALA A 93 5.11 -15.46 1.55
CA ALA A 93 4.44 -15.06 0.33
C ALA A 93 4.53 -13.56 -0.03
N CYS A 94 4.50 -13.28 -1.34
CA CYS A 94 4.53 -11.93 -1.90
C CYS A 94 3.17 -11.24 -1.71
N ARG A 95 3.20 -9.93 -1.45
CA ARG A 95 2.01 -9.10 -1.23
C ARG A 95 1.95 -7.97 -2.25
N LEU A 96 0.74 -7.62 -2.67
CA LEU A 96 0.46 -6.39 -3.42
C LEU A 96 -0.20 -5.38 -2.49
N VAL A 97 0.38 -4.20 -2.35
CA VAL A 97 -0.22 -3.08 -1.63
C VAL A 97 -0.52 -1.96 -2.63
N HIS A 98 -1.77 -1.54 -2.73
CA HIS A 98 -2.12 -0.53 -3.73
C HIS A 98 -3.10 0.53 -3.21
N CYS A 99 -3.21 1.61 -3.97
CA CYS A 99 -4.25 2.61 -3.81
C CYS A 99 -4.54 3.22 -5.20
N ALA A 100 -5.05 4.44 -5.32
CA ALA A 100 -5.26 5.02 -6.66
C ALA A 100 -3.96 5.20 -7.47
N SER A 101 -2.85 5.58 -6.83
CA SER A 101 -1.61 5.96 -7.53
C SER A 101 -0.31 5.51 -6.87
N GLY A 102 -0.35 4.70 -5.80
CA GLY A 102 0.79 4.39 -4.92
C GLY A 102 1.09 5.42 -3.82
N ASN A 103 0.56 6.65 -3.91
CA ASN A 103 0.90 7.74 -2.98
C ASN A 103 0.51 7.48 -1.51
N ARG A 104 -0.65 6.86 -1.26
CA ARG A 104 -1.07 6.48 0.11
C ARG A 104 -0.24 5.33 0.67
N VAL A 105 0.22 4.44 -0.20
CA VAL A 105 1.09 3.31 0.19
C VAL A 105 2.41 3.86 0.74
N GLY A 106 3.09 4.71 -0.03
CA GLY A 106 4.33 5.35 0.41
C GLY A 106 4.17 6.19 1.67
N ALA A 107 3.03 6.86 1.84
CA ALA A 107 2.74 7.61 3.06
C ALA A 107 2.69 6.71 4.30
N LEU A 108 1.97 5.58 4.24
CA LEU A 108 1.92 4.64 5.35
C LEU A 108 3.28 3.98 5.63
N PHE A 109 4.06 3.65 4.60
CA PHE A 109 5.42 3.11 4.78
C PHE A 109 6.36 4.10 5.47
N ALA A 110 6.32 5.38 5.10
CA ALA A 110 7.11 6.42 5.77
C ALA A 110 6.72 6.59 7.25
N LEU A 111 5.42 6.67 7.53
CA LEU A 111 4.92 6.85 8.89
C LEU A 111 5.21 5.63 9.75
N ARG A 112 5.05 4.42 9.21
CA ARG A 112 5.46 3.17 9.86
C ARG A 112 6.94 3.18 10.22
N ALA A 113 7.80 3.58 9.29
CA ALA A 113 9.25 3.66 9.51
C ALA A 113 9.60 4.64 10.64
N GLY A 114 8.99 5.81 10.69
CA GLY A 114 9.26 6.78 11.76
C GLY A 114 8.60 6.42 13.09
N TRP A 115 7.30 6.15 13.10
CA TRP A 115 6.52 6.03 14.34
C TRP A 115 6.64 4.68 15.04
N LEU A 116 6.81 3.59 14.28
CA LEU A 116 6.85 2.22 14.83
C LEU A 116 8.26 1.64 14.85
N GLN A 117 9.06 1.92 13.82
CA GLN A 117 10.43 1.37 13.73
C GLN A 117 11.49 2.32 14.30
N GLY A 118 11.12 3.55 14.67
CA GLY A 118 12.03 4.53 15.26
C GLY A 118 13.12 5.02 14.31
N LEU A 119 12.93 4.89 12.99
CA LEU A 119 13.91 5.35 12.02
C LEU A 119 13.94 6.89 11.98
N PRO A 120 15.13 7.50 11.81
CA PRO A 120 15.24 8.95 11.79
C PRO A 120 14.52 9.54 10.58
N PHE A 121 14.05 10.79 10.72
CA PHE A 121 13.25 11.49 9.72
C PHE A 121 13.75 11.34 8.27
N PRO A 122 15.04 11.58 7.93
CA PRO A 122 15.50 11.45 6.56
C PRO A 122 15.34 10.03 6.00
N ARG A 123 15.52 9.00 6.84
CA ARG A 123 15.38 7.61 6.44
C ARG A 123 13.91 7.21 6.25
N ALA A 124 13.04 7.64 7.15
CA ALA A 124 11.59 7.42 7.04
C ALA A 124 11.01 8.06 5.77
N MET A 125 11.41 9.30 5.47
CA MET A 125 11.02 9.97 4.23
C MET A 125 11.53 9.25 2.98
N GLN A 126 12.78 8.78 3.00
CA GLN A 126 13.33 8.01 1.88
C GLN A 126 12.55 6.73 1.64
N ILE A 127 12.24 5.98 2.70
CA ILE A 127 11.40 4.77 2.61
C ILE A 127 10.06 5.11 1.96
N GLY A 128 9.40 6.20 2.37
CA GLY A 128 8.17 6.63 1.72
C GLY A 128 8.29 6.81 0.22
N ARG A 129 9.32 7.52 -0.23
CA ARG A 129 9.56 7.79 -1.67
C ARG A 129 9.84 6.51 -2.43
N ASP A 130 10.66 5.63 -1.87
CA ASP A 130 10.97 4.31 -2.44
C ASP A 130 9.70 3.43 -2.55
N HIS A 131 8.63 3.77 -1.81
CA HIS A 131 7.34 3.09 -1.78
C HIS A 131 6.20 3.92 -2.41
N GLY A 132 6.51 4.94 -3.22
CA GLY A 132 5.54 5.67 -4.05
C GLY A 132 4.98 6.96 -3.44
N LEU A 133 5.54 7.45 -2.33
CA LEU A 133 5.15 8.73 -1.73
C LEU A 133 5.44 9.89 -2.69
N THR A 134 4.42 10.70 -2.95
CA THR A 134 4.50 11.87 -3.83
C THR A 134 3.77 13.07 -3.20
N LYS A 135 2.49 13.28 -3.54
CA LYS A 135 1.73 14.46 -3.11
C LYS A 135 1.48 14.53 -1.60
N LEU A 136 1.51 13.40 -0.90
CA LEU A 136 1.36 13.37 0.56
C LEU A 136 2.67 13.66 1.30
N GLU A 137 3.79 13.83 0.60
CA GLU A 137 5.10 14.04 1.21
C GLU A 137 5.14 15.20 2.23
N PRO A 138 4.59 16.39 1.95
CA PRO A 138 4.58 17.49 2.92
C PRO A 138 3.80 17.16 4.19
N VAL A 139 2.68 16.43 4.07
CA VAL A 139 1.85 16.02 5.19
C VAL A 139 2.59 15.00 6.06
N VAL A 140 3.18 13.99 5.43
CA VAL A 140 4.00 12.98 6.12
C VAL A 140 5.18 13.64 6.84
N ALA A 141 5.84 14.61 6.21
CA ALA A 141 6.94 15.32 6.82
C ALA A 141 6.52 16.09 8.09
N GLN A 142 5.36 16.75 8.07
CA GLN A 142 4.80 17.43 9.25
C GLN A 142 4.49 16.44 10.37
N LEU A 143 3.84 15.32 10.04
CA LEU A 143 3.46 14.25 10.97
C LEU A 143 4.67 13.55 11.64
N LEU A 144 5.76 13.36 10.90
CA LEU A 144 7.00 12.77 11.44
C LEU A 144 7.79 13.73 12.34
N THR A 145 7.63 15.04 12.15
CA THR A 145 8.39 16.06 12.90
C THR A 145 7.69 16.52 14.17
N HIS A 146 6.35 16.55 14.17
CA HIS A 146 5.56 17.08 15.29
C HIS A 146 4.87 15.99 16.11
N GLY A 147 4.95 14.72 15.69
CA GLY A 147 4.08 13.65 16.18
C GLY A 147 2.68 13.76 15.58
N SER A 148 1.88 12.68 15.61
CA SER A 148 0.46 12.80 15.25
C SER A 148 -0.22 13.86 16.13
N PRO A 149 -1.12 14.69 15.59
CA PRO A 149 -1.99 15.52 16.43
C PRO A 149 -2.81 14.67 17.42
#